data_AF-A0A3M6T4R5-F1
#
_entry.id   AF-A0A3M6T4R5-F1
#
_cell.length_a   1.000
_cell.length_b   1.000
_cell.length_c   1.000
_cell.angle_alpha   90.00
_cell.angle_beta   90.00
_cell.angle_gamma   90.00
#
_symmetry.space_group_name_H-M   'P 1'
#
loop_
_entity.id
_entity.type
_entity.pdbx_description
1 polymer ?
#
loop_
_entity_poly.entity_id
_entity_poly.type
_entity_poly.pdbx_seq_one_letter_code
_entity_poly.pdbx_strand_id
1 'polypeptide(L)'
;MLTADKTLSTMAVRRFLQETGCPKCYIENAEYLEKFDPHGIYPTTIYGRCSGEVLAKPDASVVAITSRYTLTTTAKIVYDVLNPTNPELRAVYQPIGRCVTIIDKNVENIYGTAIQAYFDEHSIELIKLVTSAEEIDKDITNLQDVLVQLKTLGVRRNEPLLVVGNGVLHDVIACAASLYHRNTPYVMLSTSVVAAIDAGLSPRTGCDGFGFKNLFGSYHPPVLALTDRSFFRTLKLGCMRHGIAEIVKMAVVKDEELFCLLEQNAAVILSTKLGTVMEDFEGNHAAFQDICDLIVGKALEE
;
A
#
# COMPACT_ATOMS: atom_id res chain seq x y z
N MET A 1 23.13 -20.08 13.18
CA MET A 1 23.98 -20.55 14.30
C MET A 1 25.24 -19.69 14.42
N LEU A 2 25.06 -18.43 14.85
CA LEU A 2 26.07 -17.46 15.31
C LEU A 2 25.39 -16.52 16.34
N THR A 3 24.08 -16.32 16.17
CA THR A 3 23.14 -15.64 17.07
C THR A 3 22.92 -16.30 18.44
N ALA A 4 23.46 -17.50 18.69
CA ALA A 4 23.30 -18.20 19.98
C ALA A 4 24.44 -17.89 20.98
N ASP A 5 25.56 -17.33 20.50
CA ASP A 5 26.72 -17.04 21.33
C ASP A 5 26.68 -15.58 21.82
N LYS A 6 26.21 -15.38 23.05
CA LYS A 6 26.11 -14.06 23.71
C LYS A 6 27.46 -13.39 23.95
N THR A 7 28.59 -14.07 23.72
CA THR A 7 29.94 -13.51 23.91
C THR A 7 30.43 -12.65 22.74
N LEU A 8 29.69 -12.61 21.62
CA LEU A 8 30.05 -11.89 20.39
C LEU A 8 29.44 -10.48 20.27
N SER A 9 28.70 -9.99 21.27
CA SER A 9 28.05 -8.68 21.19
C SER A 9 29.00 -7.55 21.57
N THR A 10 29.28 -6.65 20.63
CA THR A 10 29.82 -5.33 20.97
C THR A 10 28.69 -4.48 21.55
N MET A 11 28.94 -3.86 22.70
CA MET A 11 27.96 -2.98 23.32
C MET A 11 27.88 -1.67 22.53
N ALA A 12 26.68 -1.30 22.07
CA ALA A 12 26.48 -0.02 21.39
C ALA A 12 27.00 1.13 22.27
N VAL A 13 27.75 2.07 21.69
CA VAL A 13 28.37 3.19 22.43
C VAL A 13 27.33 3.95 23.26
N ARG A 14 26.12 4.17 22.74
CA ARG A 14 25.02 4.77 23.51
C ARG A 14 24.66 3.99 24.78
N ARG A 15 24.56 2.66 24.69
CA ARG A 15 24.26 1.79 25.83
C ARG A 15 25.42 1.73 26.82
N PHE A 16 26.66 1.62 26.31
CA PHE A 16 27.88 1.73 27.13
C PHE A 16 27.91 3.06 27.90
N LEU A 17 27.65 4.18 27.23
CA LEU A 17 27.63 5.50 27.84
C LEU A 17 26.47 5.70 28.83
N GLN A 18 25.32 5.05 28.62
CA GLN A 18 24.23 5.03 29.60
C GLN A 18 24.59 4.24 30.86
N GLU A 19 25.28 3.11 30.70
CA GLU A 19 25.68 2.23 31.81
C GLU A 19 26.93 2.74 32.56
N THR A 20 27.82 3.51 31.91
CA THR A 20 29.09 4.00 32.47
C THR A 20 29.12 5.50 32.77
N GLY A 21 28.07 6.24 32.39
CA GLY A 21 27.99 7.70 32.51
C GLY A 21 28.44 8.41 31.23
N CYS A 22 27.50 9.08 30.56
CA CYS A 22 27.74 9.73 29.28
C CYS A 22 28.39 11.11 29.51
N PRO A 23 29.58 11.40 28.95
CA PRO A 23 30.15 12.74 28.98
C PRO A 23 29.16 13.76 28.41
N LYS A 24 29.01 14.90 29.09
CA LYS A 24 28.00 15.92 28.77
C LYS A 24 28.05 16.38 27.31
N CYS A 25 29.24 16.45 26.72
CA CYS A 25 29.43 16.82 25.32
C CYS A 25 28.75 15.87 24.32
N TYR A 26 28.65 14.56 24.61
CA TYR A 26 27.95 13.63 23.71
C TYR A 26 26.43 13.76 23.81
N ILE A 27 25.90 14.10 24.99
CA ILE A 27 24.47 14.40 25.16
C ILE A 27 24.13 15.69 24.42
N GLU A 28 24.88 16.76 24.66
CA GLU A 28 24.69 18.06 24.00
C GLU A 28 24.79 17.94 22.47
N ASN A 29 25.72 17.12 21.97
CA ASN A 29 25.88 16.89 20.53
C ASN A 29 24.77 16.01 19.94
N ALA A 30 24.25 15.04 20.70
CA ALA A 30 23.08 14.25 20.30
C ALA A 30 21.82 15.13 20.24
N GLU A 31 21.56 15.94 21.27
CA GLU A 31 20.45 16.93 21.29
C GLU A 31 20.59 17.96 20.16
N TYR A 32 21.82 18.40 19.87
CA TYR A 32 22.11 19.27 18.75
C TYR A 32 21.77 18.60 17.42
N LEU A 33 22.25 17.37 17.18
CA LEU A 33 21.95 16.63 15.97
C LEU A 33 20.46 16.31 15.84
N GLU A 34 19.73 16.04 16.93
CA GLU A 34 18.27 15.85 16.89
C GLU A 34 17.53 17.10 16.43
N LYS A 35 18.06 18.28 16.79
CA LYS A 35 17.50 19.57 16.41
C LYS A 35 17.91 20.03 15.01
N PHE A 36 19.15 19.77 14.60
CA PHE A 36 19.74 20.30 13.37
C PHE A 36 19.77 19.32 12.19
N ASP A 37 19.85 18.01 12.46
CA ASP A 37 19.75 16.94 11.46
C ASP A 37 18.89 15.78 11.99
N PRO A 38 17.59 16.02 12.21
CA PRO A 38 16.68 14.99 12.72
C PRO A 38 16.63 13.76 11.80
N HIS A 39 16.91 13.92 10.49
CA HIS A 39 16.96 12.83 9.52
C HIS A 39 18.22 11.96 9.62
N GLY A 40 19.29 12.46 10.26
CA GLY A 40 20.48 11.69 10.61
C GLY A 40 20.32 10.81 11.85
N ILE A 41 19.34 11.11 12.72
CA ILE A 41 19.12 10.40 14.00
C ILE A 41 17.85 9.52 14.01
N TYR A 42 16.78 9.94 13.33
CA TYR A 42 15.46 9.29 13.36
C TYR A 42 15.06 8.73 11.99
N PRO A 43 14.15 7.74 11.95
CA PRO A 43 14.09 6.77 10.85
C PRO A 43 13.87 7.43 9.50
N THR A 44 14.48 6.82 8.49
CA THR A 44 14.38 7.22 7.08
C THR A 44 12.94 7.31 6.59
N THR A 45 11.97 6.71 7.28
CA THR A 45 10.52 6.72 7.00
C THR A 45 9.71 6.57 8.30
N ILE A 46 8.52 7.19 8.37
CA ILE A 46 7.57 6.98 9.48
C ILE A 46 6.73 5.70 9.30
N TYR A 47 6.79 5.09 8.12
CA TYR A 47 5.98 3.93 7.73
C TYR A 47 6.67 2.59 8.01
N GLY A 48 7.92 2.63 8.48
CA GLY A 48 8.70 1.43 8.77
C GLY A 48 9.72 1.64 9.86
N ARG A 49 10.20 0.53 10.43
CA ARG A 49 11.27 0.49 11.43
C ARG A 49 12.39 -0.38 10.92
N CYS A 50 13.60 0.14 10.95
CA CYS A 50 14.81 -0.63 10.69
C CYS A 50 15.58 -0.81 12.00
N SER A 51 16.05 -2.03 12.27
CA SER A 51 16.94 -2.33 13.38
C SER A 51 18.04 -3.25 12.88
N GLY A 52 19.25 -3.09 13.40
CA GLY A 52 20.38 -3.93 13.03
C GLY A 52 21.24 -4.27 14.24
N GLU A 53 21.88 -5.42 14.18
CA GLU A 53 22.86 -5.90 15.16
C GLU A 53 24.12 -6.34 14.41
N VAL A 54 25.28 -5.91 14.89
CA VAL A 54 26.58 -6.32 14.37
C VAL A 54 27.31 -7.06 15.48
N LEU A 55 27.62 -8.33 15.24
CA LEU A 55 28.37 -9.19 16.14
C LEU A 55 29.74 -9.44 15.53
N ALA A 56 30.81 -9.26 16.30
CA ALA A 56 32.17 -9.46 15.81
C ALA A 56 32.96 -10.33 16.77
N LYS A 57 33.82 -11.20 16.24
CA LYS A 57 34.82 -11.88 17.06
C LYS A 57 35.82 -10.86 17.65
N PRO A 58 36.46 -11.17 18.80
CA PRO A 58 37.47 -10.28 19.39
C PRO A 58 38.65 -9.96 18.46
N ASP A 59 38.98 -10.86 17.55
CA ASP A 59 40.04 -10.70 16.55
C ASP A 59 39.56 -10.03 15.24
N ALA A 60 38.29 -9.63 15.17
CA ALA A 60 37.60 -9.08 14.00
C ALA A 60 37.65 -9.97 12.73
N SER A 61 38.07 -11.23 12.84
CA SER A 61 38.18 -12.15 11.69
C SER A 61 36.82 -12.51 11.08
N VAL A 62 35.75 -12.40 11.88
CA VAL A 62 34.37 -12.65 11.46
C VAL A 62 33.48 -11.57 12.04
N VAL A 63 32.71 -10.92 11.16
CA VAL A 63 31.68 -9.95 11.49
C VAL A 63 30.36 -10.44 10.91
N ALA A 64 29.37 -10.67 11.77
CA ALA A 64 28.02 -11.03 11.39
C ALA A 64 27.10 -9.83 11.55
N ILE A 65 26.26 -9.58 10.54
CA ILE A 65 25.30 -8.48 10.54
C ILE A 65 23.90 -9.07 10.42
N THR A 66 23.02 -8.73 11.35
CA THR A 66 21.59 -9.05 11.29
C THR A 66 20.81 -7.76 11.13
N SER A 67 19.97 -7.66 10.11
CA SER A 67 19.10 -6.50 9.90
C SER A 67 17.64 -6.96 9.86
N ARG A 68 16.78 -6.23 10.55
CA ARG A 68 15.33 -6.40 10.51
C ARG A 68 14.70 -5.11 10.03
N TYR A 69 13.87 -5.25 9.00
CA TYR A 69 13.03 -4.19 8.49
C TYR A 69 11.57 -4.58 8.69
N THR A 70 10.80 -3.72 9.35
CA THR A 70 9.39 -3.92 9.65
C THR A 70 8.59 -2.83 8.99
N LEU A 71 7.67 -3.22 8.11
CA LEU A 71 6.64 -2.38 7.53
C LEU A 71 5.29 -2.74 8.15
N THR A 72 4.42 -1.74 8.30
CA THR A 72 3.04 -1.95 8.73
C THR A 72 2.10 -1.42 7.66
N THR A 73 1.27 -2.30 7.13
CA THR A 73 0.19 -1.97 6.21
C THR A 73 -1.10 -1.90 7.00
N THR A 74 -1.84 -0.81 6.83
CA THR A 74 -3.22 -0.75 7.33
C THR A 74 -4.17 -0.97 6.17
N ALA A 75 -5.06 -1.95 6.28
CA ALA A 75 -6.14 -2.16 5.32
C ALA A 75 -7.44 -1.58 5.89
N LYS A 76 -8.18 -0.83 5.10
CA LYS A 76 -9.48 -0.28 5.50
C LYS A 76 -10.51 -0.46 4.40
N ILE A 77 -11.66 -1.00 4.78
CA ILE A 77 -12.87 -0.89 3.99
C ILE A 77 -13.53 0.43 4.37
N VAL A 78 -13.78 1.28 3.38
CA VAL A 78 -14.34 2.61 3.55
C VAL A 78 -15.48 2.81 2.57
N TYR A 79 -16.32 3.81 2.81
CA TYR A 79 -17.42 4.17 1.91
C TYR A 79 -17.28 5.63 1.51
N ASP A 80 -17.47 5.92 0.22
CA ASP A 80 -17.34 7.24 -0.38
C ASP A 80 -16.05 7.95 0.05
N VAL A 81 -14.89 7.36 -0.25
CA VAL A 81 -13.58 7.91 0.10
C VAL A 81 -13.33 9.31 -0.49
N LEU A 82 -14.03 9.63 -1.59
CA LEU A 82 -13.96 10.93 -2.26
C LEU A 82 -14.96 11.95 -1.71
N ASN A 83 -15.74 11.61 -0.68
CA ASN A 83 -16.56 12.57 0.04
C ASN A 83 -15.65 13.47 0.90
N PRO A 84 -15.71 14.81 0.81
CA PRO A 84 -14.84 15.70 1.59
C PRO A 84 -14.90 15.52 3.12
N THR A 85 -15.96 14.92 3.63
CA THR A 85 -16.06 14.59 5.07
C THR A 85 -15.17 13.40 5.45
N ASN A 86 -14.88 12.50 4.51
CA ASN A 86 -14.05 11.32 4.72
C ASN A 86 -12.58 11.73 4.98
N PRO A 87 -11.99 11.34 6.12
CA PRO A 87 -10.66 11.83 6.51
C PRO A 87 -9.49 11.06 5.90
N GLU A 88 -9.72 9.91 5.26
CA GLU A 88 -8.65 8.91 5.00
C GLU A 88 -7.54 9.43 4.09
N LEU A 89 -7.89 10.09 2.97
CA LEU A 89 -6.90 10.67 2.07
C LEU A 89 -6.31 11.97 2.66
N ARG A 90 -7.13 12.89 3.17
CA ARG A 90 -6.60 14.16 3.74
C ARG A 90 -5.66 13.93 4.91
N ALA A 91 -5.90 12.91 5.75
CA ALA A 91 -5.04 12.61 6.89
C ALA A 91 -3.60 12.26 6.47
N VAL A 92 -3.44 11.67 5.28
CA VAL A 92 -2.12 11.35 4.71
C VAL A 92 -1.48 12.58 4.05
N TYR A 93 -2.24 13.30 3.23
CA TYR A 93 -1.68 14.30 2.32
C TYR A 93 -1.68 15.74 2.84
N GLN A 94 -2.54 16.09 3.80
CA GLN A 94 -2.62 17.45 4.35
C GLN A 94 -1.30 17.90 5.03
N PRO A 95 -0.59 17.05 5.81
CA PRO A 95 0.71 17.43 6.38
C PRO A 95 1.81 17.64 5.33
N ILE A 96 1.65 17.07 4.13
CA ILE A 96 2.62 17.17 3.02
C ILE A 96 2.34 18.40 2.15
N GLY A 97 1.06 18.77 2.03
CA GLY A 97 0.58 19.89 1.22
C GLY A 97 0.39 19.58 -0.26
N ARG A 98 0.77 18.36 -0.70
CA ARG A 98 0.54 17.87 -2.07
C ARG A 98 0.34 16.37 -2.11
N CYS A 99 -0.21 15.88 -3.21
CA CYS A 99 -0.41 14.48 -3.54
C CYS A 99 0.03 14.21 -4.97
N VAL A 100 1.07 13.39 -5.16
CA VAL A 100 1.40 12.82 -6.47
C VAL A 100 0.62 11.52 -6.63
N THR A 101 -0.36 11.54 -7.54
CA THR A 101 -1.21 10.39 -7.82
C THR A 101 -0.89 9.76 -9.16
N ILE A 102 -0.87 8.43 -9.20
CA ILE A 102 -0.87 7.66 -10.43
C ILE A 102 -2.25 7.03 -10.56
N ILE A 103 -2.93 7.29 -11.68
CA ILE A 103 -4.32 6.91 -11.90
C ILE A 103 -4.50 6.16 -13.21
N ASP A 104 -5.31 5.10 -13.19
CA ASP A 104 -5.74 4.41 -14.41
C ASP A 104 -6.57 5.35 -15.30
N LYS A 105 -6.34 5.31 -16.61
CA LYS A 105 -7.02 6.16 -17.60
C LYS A 105 -8.55 6.05 -17.55
N ASN A 106 -9.10 4.85 -17.35
CA ASN A 106 -10.56 4.70 -17.27
C ASN A 106 -11.10 5.26 -15.96
N VAL A 107 -10.36 5.09 -14.86
CA VAL A 107 -10.70 5.69 -13.56
C VAL A 107 -10.64 7.22 -13.63
N GLU A 108 -9.61 7.80 -14.25
CA GLU A 108 -9.51 9.26 -14.45
C GLU A 108 -10.71 9.80 -15.22
N ASN A 109 -11.13 9.12 -16.30
CA ASN A 109 -12.28 9.56 -17.09
C ASN A 109 -13.60 9.58 -16.31
N ILE A 110 -13.74 8.71 -15.30
CA ILE A 110 -14.99 8.54 -14.54
C ILE A 110 -14.96 9.34 -13.23
N TYR A 111 -13.84 9.27 -12.50
CA TYR A 111 -13.69 9.78 -11.13
C TYR A 111 -12.68 10.93 -11.02
N GLY A 112 -11.95 11.27 -12.08
CA GLY A 112 -10.88 12.27 -12.05
C GLY A 112 -11.32 13.65 -11.57
N THR A 113 -12.55 14.07 -11.91
CA THR A 113 -13.15 15.32 -11.41
C THR A 113 -13.49 15.24 -9.92
N ALA A 114 -14.02 14.10 -9.46
CA ALA A 114 -14.35 13.90 -8.04
C ALA A 114 -13.07 13.85 -7.17
N ILE A 115 -12.02 13.19 -7.67
CA ILE A 115 -10.70 13.16 -7.01
C ILE A 115 -10.15 14.59 -6.92
N GLN A 116 -10.14 15.35 -8.03
CA GLN A 116 -9.67 16.74 -8.02
C GLN A 116 -10.46 17.58 -7.00
N ALA A 117 -11.78 17.49 -7.02
CA ALA A 117 -12.64 18.24 -6.11
C ALA A 117 -12.38 17.93 -4.63
N TYR A 118 -12.12 16.66 -4.28
CA TYR A 118 -11.77 16.27 -2.91
C TYR A 118 -10.46 16.94 -2.44
N PHE A 119 -9.43 16.94 -3.28
CA PHE A 119 -8.14 17.55 -2.93
C PHE A 119 -8.21 19.10 -2.91
N ASP A 120 -8.97 19.71 -3.83
CA ASP A 120 -9.21 21.16 -3.86
C ASP A 120 -9.92 21.65 -2.60
N GLU A 121 -10.98 20.95 -2.16
CA GLU A 121 -11.73 21.27 -0.93
C GLU A 121 -10.83 21.24 0.32
N HIS A 122 -9.79 20.42 0.31
CA HIS A 122 -8.81 20.34 1.39
C HIS A 122 -7.55 21.20 1.18
N SER A 123 -7.50 21.99 0.10
CA SER A 123 -6.35 22.85 -0.25
C SER A 123 -5.03 22.07 -0.35
N ILE A 124 -5.08 20.86 -0.93
CA ILE A 124 -3.92 20.00 -1.17
C ILE A 124 -3.65 19.98 -2.67
N GLU A 125 -2.43 20.31 -3.09
CA GLU A 125 -2.05 20.29 -4.51
C GLU A 125 -2.09 18.85 -5.06
N LEU A 126 -2.95 18.57 -6.05
CA LEU A 126 -3.01 17.27 -6.70
C LEU A 126 -2.24 17.28 -8.03
N ILE A 127 -1.26 16.38 -8.15
CA ILE A 127 -0.50 16.15 -9.39
C ILE A 127 -0.84 14.77 -9.93
N LYS A 128 -1.50 14.72 -11.10
CA LYS A 128 -1.97 13.47 -11.71
C LYS A 128 -1.03 12.96 -12.79
N LEU A 129 -0.56 11.72 -12.63
CA LEU A 129 0.06 10.92 -13.67
C LEU A 129 -0.95 9.89 -14.17
N VAL A 130 -1.48 10.11 -15.36
CA VAL A 130 -2.49 9.21 -15.95
C VAL A 130 -1.79 8.16 -16.79
N THR A 131 -2.06 6.89 -16.52
CA THR A 131 -1.50 5.76 -17.28
C THR A 131 -2.58 4.75 -17.62
N SER A 132 -2.36 3.97 -18.67
CA SER A 132 -3.17 2.79 -18.93
C SER A 132 -2.77 1.66 -17.96
N ALA A 133 -3.75 0.86 -17.53
CA ALA A 133 -3.56 -0.26 -16.59
C ALA A 133 -4.08 -1.58 -17.18
N GLU A 134 -3.77 -1.84 -18.45
CA GLU A 134 -4.03 -3.13 -19.09
C GLU A 134 -2.86 -4.10 -18.84
N GLU A 135 -3.08 -5.41 -18.95
CA GLU A 135 -2.01 -6.40 -18.72
C GLU A 135 -0.81 -6.17 -19.66
N ILE A 136 -1.03 -5.66 -20.87
CA ILE A 136 0.04 -5.30 -21.81
C ILE A 136 0.91 -4.12 -21.31
N ASP A 137 0.35 -3.28 -20.45
CA ASP A 137 1.04 -2.15 -19.83
C ASP A 137 1.86 -2.59 -18.61
N LYS A 138 1.74 -3.85 -18.19
CA LYS A 138 2.50 -4.43 -17.09
C LYS A 138 3.93 -4.79 -17.52
N ASP A 139 4.64 -3.89 -18.19
CA ASP A 139 5.97 -4.13 -18.74
C ASP A 139 7.07 -3.33 -18.01
N ILE A 140 8.30 -3.83 -18.06
CA ILE A 140 9.48 -3.17 -17.48
C ILE A 140 9.74 -1.77 -18.06
N THR A 141 9.31 -1.50 -19.28
CA THR A 141 9.42 -0.19 -19.93
C THR A 141 8.53 0.84 -19.24
N ASN A 142 7.27 0.49 -18.97
CA ASN A 142 6.33 1.36 -18.26
C ASN A 142 6.80 1.64 -16.82
N LEU A 143 7.39 0.63 -16.16
CA LEU A 143 8.02 0.82 -14.87
C LEU A 143 9.14 1.87 -14.93
N GLN A 144 10.02 1.81 -15.93
CA GLN A 144 11.10 2.79 -16.11
C GLN A 144 10.57 4.20 -16.35
N ASP A 145 9.54 4.34 -17.19
CA ASP A 145 8.91 5.63 -17.47
C ASP A 145 8.31 6.26 -16.21
N VAL A 146 7.66 5.45 -15.36
CA VAL A 146 7.17 5.90 -14.05
C VAL A 146 8.33 6.41 -13.19
N LEU A 147 9.45 5.68 -13.08
CA LEU A 147 10.62 6.12 -12.31
C LEU A 147 11.16 7.49 -12.77
N VAL A 148 11.23 7.71 -14.09
CA VAL A 148 11.65 8.99 -14.67
C VAL A 148 10.66 10.11 -14.34
N GLN A 149 9.36 9.84 -14.41
CA GLN A 149 8.32 10.81 -14.06
C GLN A 149 8.36 11.18 -12.57
N LEU A 150 8.50 10.19 -11.67
CA LEU A 150 8.64 10.44 -10.22
C LEU A 150 9.87 11.34 -9.93
N LYS A 151 10.98 11.09 -10.64
CA LYS A 151 12.18 11.92 -10.52
C LYS A 151 11.95 13.34 -11.02
N THR A 152 11.26 13.50 -12.15
CA THR A 152 10.95 14.80 -12.76
C THR A 152 10.04 15.64 -11.87
N LEU A 153 9.06 15.02 -11.22
CA LEU A 153 8.17 15.67 -10.25
C LEU A 153 8.83 15.97 -8.89
N GLY A 154 10.07 15.48 -8.69
CA GLY A 154 10.78 15.65 -7.43
C GLY A 154 10.06 14.99 -6.26
N VAL A 155 9.51 13.78 -6.47
CA VAL A 155 8.89 13.00 -5.39
C VAL A 155 9.94 12.73 -4.31
N ARG A 156 9.59 13.03 -3.06
CA ARG A 156 10.48 12.89 -1.90
C ARG A 156 10.45 11.45 -1.38
N ARG A 157 11.52 11.01 -0.72
CA ARG A 157 11.63 9.64 -0.16
C ARG A 157 10.48 9.24 0.77
N ASN A 158 9.92 10.19 1.52
CA ASN A 158 8.87 9.93 2.51
C ASN A 158 7.49 10.42 2.09
N GLU A 159 7.34 10.84 0.85
CA GLU A 159 6.08 11.29 0.29
C GLU A 159 5.35 10.07 -0.28
N PRO A 160 4.19 9.67 0.28
CA PRO A 160 3.44 8.56 -0.25
C PRO A 160 2.87 8.89 -1.62
N LEU A 161 3.04 8.00 -2.58
CA LEU A 161 2.28 8.07 -3.83
C LEU A 161 0.82 7.68 -3.56
N LEU A 162 -0.15 8.32 -4.23
CA LEU A 162 -1.50 7.78 -4.31
C LEU A 162 -1.60 6.93 -5.57
N VAL A 163 -2.01 5.67 -5.46
CA VAL A 163 -2.23 4.80 -6.61
C VAL A 163 -3.71 4.48 -6.69
N VAL A 164 -4.38 4.88 -7.77
CA VAL A 164 -5.83 4.70 -7.95
C VAL A 164 -6.10 3.85 -9.17
N GLY A 165 -6.49 2.58 -8.97
CA GLY A 165 -6.65 1.68 -10.10
C GLY A 165 -6.98 0.24 -9.76
N ASN A 166 -6.68 -0.64 -10.73
CA ASN A 166 -6.82 -2.08 -10.62
C ASN A 166 -5.49 -2.73 -10.19
N GLY A 167 -5.48 -4.05 -10.00
CA GLY A 167 -4.29 -4.79 -9.56
C GLY A 167 -3.08 -4.67 -10.49
N VAL A 168 -3.29 -4.47 -11.79
CA VAL A 168 -2.18 -4.26 -12.75
C VAL A 168 -1.44 -2.97 -12.44
N LEU A 169 -2.18 -1.87 -12.28
CA LEU A 169 -1.58 -0.59 -11.94
C LEU A 169 -0.84 -0.68 -10.60
N HIS A 170 -1.48 -1.29 -9.60
CA HIS A 170 -0.88 -1.43 -8.27
C HIS A 170 0.41 -2.21 -8.31
N ASP A 171 0.48 -3.34 -9.03
CA ASP A 171 1.70 -4.13 -9.16
C ASP A 171 2.87 -3.34 -9.77
N VAL A 172 2.61 -2.61 -10.86
CA VAL A 172 3.66 -1.84 -11.56
C VAL A 172 4.13 -0.67 -10.71
N ILE A 173 3.19 0.12 -10.16
CA ILE A 173 3.54 1.32 -9.41
C ILE A 173 4.14 0.97 -8.05
N ALA A 174 3.68 -0.09 -7.39
CA ALA A 174 4.30 -0.56 -6.15
C ALA A 174 5.71 -1.10 -6.41
N CYS A 175 5.93 -1.80 -7.54
CA CYS A 175 7.28 -2.19 -7.95
C CYS A 175 8.17 -0.96 -8.23
N ALA A 176 7.65 0.06 -8.93
CA ALA A 176 8.36 1.32 -9.14
C ALA A 176 8.67 2.03 -7.81
N ALA A 177 7.72 2.07 -6.88
CA ALA A 177 7.88 2.68 -5.55
C ALA A 177 8.93 1.95 -4.70
N SER A 178 9.04 0.62 -4.83
CA SER A 178 10.09 -0.16 -4.17
C SER A 178 11.50 0.22 -4.65
N LEU A 179 11.62 0.55 -5.94
CA LEU A 179 12.90 0.90 -6.58
C LEU A 179 13.24 2.37 -6.39
N TYR A 180 12.24 3.26 -6.48
CA TYR A 180 12.41 4.70 -6.30
C TYR A 180 12.82 5.01 -4.86
N HIS A 181 13.95 5.71 -4.69
CA HIS A 181 14.61 5.94 -3.39
C HIS A 181 14.84 4.69 -2.53
N ARG A 182 14.76 3.49 -3.14
CA ARG A 182 14.87 2.14 -2.56
C ARG A 182 13.75 1.72 -1.61
N ASN A 183 12.71 2.55 -1.43
CA ASN A 183 11.57 2.33 -0.52
C ASN A 183 10.72 3.60 -0.43
N THR A 184 9.99 3.95 -1.49
CA THR A 184 9.04 5.07 -1.46
C THR A 184 7.67 4.55 -0.98
N PRO A 185 7.05 5.17 0.03
CA PRO A 185 5.74 4.75 0.51
C PRO A 185 4.66 4.99 -0.55
N TYR A 186 3.57 4.24 -0.47
CA TYR A 186 2.40 4.48 -1.32
C TYR A 186 1.11 4.08 -0.60
N VAL A 187 0.04 4.80 -0.93
CA VAL A 187 -1.34 4.52 -0.57
C VAL A 187 -2.03 3.90 -1.78
N MET A 188 -2.71 2.79 -1.54
CA MET A 188 -3.49 2.10 -2.54
C MET A 188 -4.96 2.44 -2.38
N LEU A 189 -5.60 2.91 -3.46
CA LEU A 189 -7.04 3.05 -3.56
C LEU A 189 -7.55 2.10 -4.66
N SER A 190 -8.11 0.98 -4.22
CA SER A 190 -8.53 -0.12 -5.08
C SER A 190 -9.86 0.20 -5.77
N THR A 191 -9.87 0.17 -7.10
CA THR A 191 -11.10 0.41 -7.91
C THR A 191 -11.64 -0.85 -8.58
N SER A 192 -10.95 -1.98 -8.43
CA SER A 192 -11.42 -3.30 -8.84
C SER A 192 -11.54 -4.26 -7.66
N VAL A 193 -12.43 -5.25 -7.78
CA VAL A 193 -12.63 -6.26 -6.72
C VAL A 193 -11.35 -7.06 -6.46
N VAL A 194 -10.61 -7.45 -7.50
CA VAL A 194 -9.34 -8.19 -7.36
C VAL A 194 -8.28 -7.33 -6.64
N ALA A 195 -8.22 -6.03 -6.96
CA ALA A 195 -7.34 -5.10 -6.26
C ALA A 195 -7.73 -4.97 -4.79
N ALA A 196 -9.04 -4.92 -4.51
CA ALA A 196 -9.55 -4.78 -3.17
C ALA A 196 -9.19 -5.97 -2.28
N ILE A 197 -9.29 -7.22 -2.75
CA ILE A 197 -9.18 -8.41 -1.90
C ILE A 197 -7.85 -9.17 -1.98
N ASP A 198 -7.10 -9.07 -3.09
CA ASP A 198 -5.88 -9.88 -3.31
C ASP A 198 -4.66 -8.95 -3.47
N ALA A 199 -4.63 -8.20 -4.57
CA ALA A 199 -3.45 -7.37 -4.89
C ALA A 199 -3.19 -6.26 -3.86
N GLY A 200 -4.22 -5.82 -3.11
CA GLY A 200 -4.09 -4.73 -2.15
C GLY A 200 -3.36 -5.04 -0.86
N LEU A 201 -3.32 -6.32 -0.46
CA LEU A 201 -2.60 -6.75 0.74
C LEU A 201 -1.31 -7.49 0.41
N SER A 202 -1.23 -8.06 -0.78
CA SER A 202 -0.04 -8.80 -1.21
C SER A 202 1.18 -7.86 -1.23
N PRO A 203 2.28 -8.19 -0.50
CA PRO A 203 3.53 -7.46 -0.65
C PRO A 203 4.19 -7.72 -2.00
N ARG A 204 3.76 -8.75 -2.75
CA ARG A 204 4.34 -9.10 -4.05
C ARG A 204 3.91 -8.06 -5.08
N THR A 205 4.88 -7.42 -5.69
CA THR A 205 4.73 -6.38 -6.71
C THR A 205 5.60 -6.75 -7.90
N GLY A 206 5.26 -6.31 -9.10
CA GLY A 206 6.11 -6.60 -10.24
C GLY A 206 5.58 -6.17 -11.60
N CYS A 207 6.40 -6.43 -12.60
CA CYS A 207 6.05 -6.31 -14.00
C CYS A 207 6.52 -7.53 -14.79
N ASP A 208 5.91 -7.71 -15.94
CA ASP A 208 6.29 -8.70 -16.92
C ASP A 208 7.57 -8.25 -17.64
N GLY A 209 8.22 -9.20 -18.30
CA GLY A 209 9.42 -8.92 -19.07
C GLY A 209 9.81 -10.09 -19.94
N PHE A 210 10.26 -9.81 -21.16
CA PHE A 210 10.72 -10.83 -22.11
C PHE A 210 9.69 -11.95 -22.37
N GLY A 211 8.39 -11.65 -22.28
CA GLY A 211 7.30 -12.62 -22.44
C GLY A 211 7.01 -13.48 -21.21
N PHE A 212 7.68 -13.23 -20.08
CA PHE A 212 7.44 -13.91 -18.82
C PHE A 212 6.63 -13.04 -17.87
N LYS A 213 5.57 -13.64 -17.30
CA LYS A 213 4.69 -12.98 -16.34
C LYS A 213 5.38 -12.78 -14.99
N ASN A 214 5.26 -11.59 -14.40
CA ASN A 214 5.83 -11.21 -13.11
C ASN A 214 7.33 -11.52 -12.97
N LEU A 215 8.10 -11.34 -14.06
CA LEU A 215 9.54 -11.66 -14.09
C LEU A 215 10.34 -10.75 -13.17
N PHE A 216 10.00 -9.47 -13.13
CA PHE A 216 10.66 -8.46 -12.30
C PHE A 216 9.72 -8.07 -11.16
N GLY A 217 10.27 -7.93 -9.95
CA GLY A 217 9.42 -7.61 -8.82
C GLY A 217 10.15 -7.41 -7.51
N SER A 218 9.37 -7.10 -6.49
CA SER A 218 9.83 -6.90 -5.12
C SER A 218 8.75 -7.27 -4.11
N TYR A 219 9.15 -7.37 -2.84
CA TYR A 219 8.22 -7.42 -1.72
C TYR A 219 8.11 -6.01 -1.11
N HIS A 220 7.06 -5.26 -1.48
CA HIS A 220 6.86 -3.86 -1.09
C HIS A 220 5.36 -3.58 -0.88
N PRO A 221 4.83 -3.79 0.33
CA PRO A 221 3.42 -3.58 0.61
C PRO A 221 3.05 -2.09 0.74
N PRO A 222 1.77 -1.71 0.56
CA PRO A 222 1.33 -0.34 0.75
C PRO A 222 1.41 0.07 2.22
N VAL A 223 1.49 1.36 2.51
CA VAL A 223 1.39 1.85 3.90
C VAL A 223 -0.07 1.91 4.35
N LEU A 224 -0.97 2.12 3.40
CA LEU A 224 -2.42 2.14 3.57
C LEU A 224 -3.07 1.57 2.31
N ALA A 225 -3.94 0.57 2.48
CA ALA A 225 -4.79 0.02 1.42
C ALA A 225 -6.25 0.37 1.72
N LEU A 226 -6.86 1.15 0.84
CA LEU A 226 -8.24 1.59 0.91
C LEU A 226 -9.07 0.81 -0.10
N THR A 227 -10.11 0.15 0.40
CA THR A 227 -11.13 -0.51 -0.40
C THR A 227 -12.43 0.26 -0.26
N ASP A 228 -12.87 0.88 -1.34
CA ASP A 228 -14.17 1.54 -1.41
C ASP A 228 -15.04 0.85 -2.46
N ARG A 229 -16.09 0.16 -2.02
CA ARG A 229 -16.98 -0.58 -2.91
C ARG A 229 -17.69 0.35 -3.89
N SER A 230 -17.85 1.64 -3.60
CA SER A 230 -18.55 2.59 -4.50
C SER A 230 -17.96 2.58 -5.93
N PHE A 231 -16.66 2.34 -6.08
CA PHE A 231 -15.98 2.21 -7.38
C PHE A 231 -16.45 0.99 -8.20
N PHE A 232 -16.98 -0.05 -7.55
CA PHE A 232 -17.44 -1.26 -8.23
C PHE A 232 -18.68 -1.01 -9.09
N ARG A 233 -19.46 0.04 -8.78
CA ARG A 233 -20.62 0.47 -9.56
C ARG A 233 -20.30 0.62 -11.05
N THR A 234 -19.10 1.07 -11.39
CA THR A 234 -18.70 1.34 -12.78
C THR A 234 -17.97 0.18 -13.45
N LEU A 235 -17.71 -0.91 -12.74
CA LEU A 235 -17.03 -2.06 -13.32
C LEU A 235 -17.91 -2.75 -14.37
N LYS A 236 -17.27 -3.17 -15.47
CA LYS A 236 -17.90 -4.03 -16.48
C LYS A 236 -18.23 -5.39 -15.85
N LEU A 237 -19.27 -6.04 -16.36
CA LEU A 237 -19.73 -7.34 -15.83
C LEU A 237 -18.62 -8.41 -15.82
N GLY A 238 -17.76 -8.44 -16.85
CA GLY A 238 -16.62 -9.35 -16.89
C GLY A 238 -15.61 -9.13 -15.75
N CYS A 239 -15.32 -7.87 -15.41
CA CYS A 239 -14.44 -7.53 -14.29
C CYS A 239 -15.06 -7.92 -12.94
N MET A 240 -16.37 -7.73 -12.78
CA MET A 240 -17.09 -8.18 -11.59
C MET A 240 -17.03 -9.70 -11.42
N ARG A 241 -17.28 -10.46 -12.50
CA ARG A 241 -17.17 -11.93 -12.47
C ARG A 241 -15.77 -12.40 -12.11
N HIS A 242 -14.74 -11.77 -12.69
CA HIS A 242 -13.35 -12.10 -12.37
C HIS A 242 -13.06 -11.85 -10.89
N GLY A 243 -13.48 -10.71 -10.35
CA GLY A 243 -13.35 -10.42 -8.92
C GLY A 243 -14.05 -11.42 -8.01
N ILE A 244 -15.32 -11.73 -8.30
CA ILE A 244 -16.10 -12.69 -7.52
C ILE A 244 -15.48 -14.09 -7.62
N ALA A 245 -14.93 -14.49 -8.76
CA ALA A 245 -14.23 -15.77 -8.90
C ALA A 245 -13.02 -15.89 -7.95
N GLU A 246 -12.28 -14.79 -7.74
CA GLU A 246 -11.19 -14.75 -6.76
C GLU A 246 -11.70 -14.86 -5.31
N ILE A 247 -12.84 -14.24 -4.98
CA ILE A 247 -13.48 -14.42 -3.66
C ILE A 247 -13.92 -15.88 -3.48
N VAL A 248 -14.52 -16.50 -4.50
CA VAL A 248 -14.91 -17.93 -4.46
C VAL A 248 -13.69 -18.83 -4.25
N LYS A 249 -12.57 -18.56 -4.94
CA LYS A 249 -11.31 -19.28 -4.74
C LYS A 249 -10.86 -19.21 -3.28
N MET A 250 -10.90 -18.02 -2.67
CA MET A 250 -10.54 -17.84 -1.26
C MET A 250 -11.48 -18.61 -0.33
N ALA A 251 -12.80 -18.49 -0.55
CA ALA A 251 -13.83 -19.16 0.24
C ALA A 251 -13.65 -20.69 0.26
N VAL A 252 -13.48 -21.30 -0.92
CA VAL A 252 -13.32 -22.76 -1.07
C VAL A 252 -12.09 -23.28 -0.33
N VAL A 253 -11.02 -22.49 -0.24
CA VAL A 253 -9.76 -22.93 0.35
C VAL A 253 -9.67 -22.60 1.84
N LYS A 254 -10.39 -21.57 2.33
CA LYS A 254 -10.13 -20.98 3.65
C LYS A 254 -11.34 -20.78 4.56
N ASP A 255 -12.53 -20.43 4.04
CA ASP A 255 -13.63 -19.92 4.87
C ASP A 255 -15.00 -20.49 4.42
N GLU A 256 -15.54 -21.39 5.25
CA GLU A 256 -16.87 -21.99 5.09
C GLU A 256 -17.99 -20.94 5.13
N GLU A 257 -17.91 -19.97 6.04
CA GLU A 257 -18.94 -18.93 6.18
C GLU A 257 -18.95 -18.02 4.94
N LEU A 258 -17.78 -17.63 4.44
CA LEU A 258 -17.66 -16.89 3.18
C LEU A 258 -18.25 -17.71 2.01
N PHE A 259 -17.99 -19.02 1.97
CA PHE A 259 -18.53 -19.90 0.93
C PHE A 259 -20.07 -19.94 0.98
N CYS A 260 -20.65 -20.13 2.16
CA CYS A 260 -22.10 -20.13 2.35
C CYS A 260 -22.73 -18.77 2.00
N LEU A 261 -22.09 -17.65 2.38
CA LEU A 261 -22.57 -16.31 2.02
C LEU A 261 -22.61 -16.12 0.50
N LEU A 262 -21.58 -16.56 -0.21
CA LEU A 262 -21.53 -16.50 -1.67
C LEU A 262 -22.60 -17.38 -2.31
N GLU A 263 -22.77 -18.62 -1.84
CA GLU A 263 -23.76 -19.56 -2.38
C GLU A 263 -25.19 -19.02 -2.23
N GLN A 264 -25.52 -18.46 -1.07
CA GLN A 264 -26.84 -17.91 -0.78
C GLN A 264 -27.17 -16.64 -1.59
N ASN A 265 -26.15 -15.87 -1.99
CA ASN A 265 -26.33 -14.53 -2.56
C ASN A 265 -25.76 -14.36 -3.99
N ALA A 266 -25.28 -15.42 -4.63
CA ALA A 266 -24.46 -15.37 -5.85
C ALA A 266 -25.03 -14.48 -6.97
N ALA A 267 -26.30 -14.68 -7.33
CA ALA A 267 -26.95 -13.95 -8.41
C ALA A 267 -27.11 -12.46 -8.06
N VAL A 268 -27.49 -12.17 -6.82
CA VAL A 268 -27.77 -10.81 -6.33
C VAL A 268 -26.47 -10.02 -6.19
N ILE A 269 -25.41 -10.63 -5.64
CA ILE A 269 -24.09 -9.99 -5.55
C ILE A 269 -23.59 -9.56 -6.93
N LEU A 270 -23.77 -10.42 -7.94
CA LEU A 270 -23.30 -10.11 -9.29
C LEU A 270 -24.13 -8.99 -9.94
N SER A 271 -25.47 -9.06 -9.86
CA SER A 271 -26.35 -8.06 -10.49
C SER A 271 -26.23 -6.69 -9.82
N THR A 272 -26.07 -6.66 -8.50
CA THR A 272 -25.94 -5.42 -7.71
C THR A 272 -24.51 -4.90 -7.62
N LYS A 273 -23.55 -5.61 -8.23
CA LYS A 273 -22.12 -5.31 -8.14
C LYS A 273 -21.64 -5.15 -6.70
N LEU A 274 -21.83 -6.21 -5.90
CA LEU A 274 -21.55 -6.23 -4.45
C LEU A 274 -22.30 -5.11 -3.71
N GLY A 275 -23.59 -4.93 -3.97
CA GLY A 275 -24.46 -4.02 -3.22
C GLY A 275 -24.29 -2.53 -3.54
N THR A 276 -23.72 -2.19 -4.70
CA THR A 276 -23.39 -0.80 -5.10
C THR A 276 -24.36 -0.25 -6.15
N VAL A 277 -25.07 -1.13 -6.85
CA VAL A 277 -26.16 -0.84 -7.78
C VAL A 277 -27.40 -1.56 -7.24
N MET A 278 -28.31 -0.82 -6.63
CA MET A 278 -29.43 -1.39 -5.87
C MET A 278 -30.80 -0.90 -6.36
N GLU A 279 -30.87 -0.31 -7.57
CA GLU A 279 -32.09 0.31 -8.11
C GLU A 279 -33.25 -0.68 -8.25
N ASP A 280 -32.95 -1.92 -8.67
CA ASP A 280 -33.92 -3.00 -8.87
C ASP A 280 -33.87 -4.06 -7.75
N PHE A 281 -33.20 -3.78 -6.63
CA PHE A 281 -33.10 -4.74 -5.53
C PHE A 281 -34.35 -4.71 -4.65
N GLU A 282 -35.09 -5.81 -4.63
CA GLU A 282 -36.22 -6.00 -3.72
C GLU A 282 -35.70 -6.56 -2.38
N GLY A 283 -35.64 -5.72 -1.33
CA GLY A 283 -35.23 -6.15 0.01
C GLY A 283 -34.78 -5.02 0.93
N ASN A 284 -34.17 -5.38 2.06
CA ASN A 284 -33.55 -4.41 2.96
C ASN A 284 -32.16 -4.03 2.44
N HIS A 285 -32.02 -2.81 1.92
CA HIS A 285 -30.77 -2.32 1.33
C HIS A 285 -29.62 -2.29 2.33
N ALA A 286 -29.86 -1.84 3.56
CA ALA A 286 -28.82 -1.73 4.59
C ALA A 286 -28.30 -3.12 4.97
N ALA A 287 -29.21 -4.06 5.25
CA ALA A 287 -28.82 -5.43 5.60
C ALA A 287 -28.04 -6.13 4.48
N PHE A 288 -28.39 -5.89 3.21
CA PHE A 288 -27.65 -6.46 2.09
C PHE A 288 -26.28 -5.78 1.86
N GLN A 289 -26.17 -4.49 2.14
CA GLN A 289 -24.88 -3.80 2.15
C GLN A 289 -23.95 -4.37 3.22
N ASP A 290 -24.47 -4.64 4.42
CA ASP A 290 -23.71 -5.27 5.51
C ASP A 290 -23.18 -6.66 5.09
N ILE A 291 -24.00 -7.46 4.38
CA ILE A 291 -23.58 -8.75 3.81
C ILE A 291 -22.45 -8.54 2.78
N CYS A 292 -22.56 -7.54 1.91
CA CYS A 292 -21.52 -7.27 0.91
C CYS A 292 -20.21 -6.79 1.55
N ASP A 293 -20.28 -5.98 2.61
CA ASP A 293 -19.11 -5.57 3.40
C ASP A 293 -18.48 -6.77 4.09
N LEU A 294 -19.28 -7.66 4.68
CA LEU A 294 -18.80 -8.89 5.30
C LEU A 294 -18.09 -9.80 4.30
N ILE A 295 -18.62 -9.96 3.09
CA ILE A 295 -18.00 -10.77 2.04
C ILE A 295 -16.62 -10.22 1.67
N VAL A 296 -16.51 -8.90 1.48
CA VAL A 296 -15.22 -8.27 1.17
C VAL A 296 -14.26 -8.33 2.36
N GLY A 297 -14.76 -8.14 3.59
CA GLY A 297 -14.01 -8.26 4.82
C GLY A 297 -13.43 -9.66 5.02
N LYS A 298 -14.25 -10.70 4.89
CA LYS A 298 -13.79 -12.09 4.97
C LYS A 298 -12.82 -12.47 3.87
N ALA A 299 -12.96 -11.89 2.67
CA ALA A 299 -11.98 -12.09 1.60
C ALA A 299 -10.60 -11.46 1.92
N LEU A 300 -10.58 -10.44 2.78
CA LEU A 300 -9.35 -9.79 3.27
C LEU A 300 -8.74 -10.49 4.50
N GLU A 301 -9.51 -11.30 5.22
CA GLU A 301 -9.03 -12.11 6.33
C GLU A 301 -8.18 -13.26 5.79
N GLU A 302 -6.86 -13.22 6.03
CA GLU A 302 -5.92 -14.25 5.59
C GLU A 302 -5.99 -15.55 6.40
#